data_AF-A0A9W4LW86-F1
#
_entry.id   AF-A0A9W4LW86-F1
#
_cell.length_a   1.000
_cell.length_b   1.000
_cell.length_c   1.000
_cell.angle_alpha   90.00
_cell.angle_beta   90.00
_cell.angle_gamma   90.00
#
_symmetry.space_group_name_H-M   'P 1'
#
loop_
_entity.id
_entity.type
_entity.pdbx_description
1 polymer ?
#
loop_
_entity_poly.entity_id
_entity_poly.type
_entity_poly.pdbx_seq_one_letter_code
_entity_poly.pdbx_strand_id
1 'polypeptide(L)'
;MTQKIGFDALMQQICGAWGHCGSLQAGEYVHVTDFIPAWGTVTATQFAEWVLLAEGEADAPVSYRERWLPRLRASFVEHMGADCVDARRLRWHSDE
;
A
#
# COMPACT_ATOMS: atom_id res chain seq x y z
N MET A 1 -12.90 19.71 7.27
CA MET A 1 -11.91 18.77 6.71
C MET A 1 -12.23 17.41 7.29
N THR A 2 -12.71 16.48 6.47
CA THR A 2 -12.98 15.11 6.92
C THR A 2 -11.63 14.44 7.21
N GLN A 3 -11.46 13.89 8.41
CA GLN A 3 -10.26 13.13 8.74
C GLN A 3 -10.28 11.85 7.92
N LYS A 4 -9.30 11.67 7.03
CA LYS A 4 -9.13 10.38 6.35
C LYS A 4 -8.77 9.33 7.40
N ILE A 5 -9.40 8.16 7.31
CA ILE A 5 -9.18 7.02 8.21
C ILE A 5 -9.00 5.75 7.37
N GLY A 6 -8.49 4.69 7.98
CA GLY A 6 -8.37 3.40 7.29
C GLY A 6 -7.53 3.49 6.02
N PHE A 7 -8.06 2.95 4.93
CA PHE A 7 -7.35 2.88 3.66
C PHE A 7 -7.07 4.25 3.05
N ASP A 8 -7.98 5.22 3.17
CA ASP A 8 -7.75 6.55 2.60
C ASP A 8 -6.58 7.28 3.30
N ALA A 9 -6.44 7.08 4.61
CA ALA A 9 -5.33 7.61 5.40
C ALA A 9 -4.02 6.91 5.05
N LEU A 10 -4.06 5.57 4.96
CA LEU A 10 -2.91 4.76 4.55
C LEU A 10 -2.38 5.22 3.19
N MET A 11 -3.27 5.35 2.20
CA MET A 11 -2.87 5.76 0.87
C MET A 11 -2.46 7.23 0.79
N GLN A 12 -3.03 8.12 1.62
CA GLN A 12 -2.52 9.49 1.73
C GLN A 12 -1.07 9.50 2.23
N GLN A 13 -0.74 8.69 3.24
CA GLN A 13 0.62 8.57 3.73
C GLN A 13 1.55 7.99 2.65
N ILE A 14 1.15 6.88 2.05
CA ILE A 14 1.99 6.12 1.13
C ILE A 14 2.14 6.82 -0.24
N CYS A 15 1.05 7.20 -0.91
CA CYS A 15 1.11 7.97 -2.16
C CYS A 15 1.53 9.42 -1.92
N GLY A 16 0.84 10.10 -1.00
CA GLY A 16 0.92 11.56 -0.88
C GLY A 16 2.18 12.04 -0.18
N ALA A 17 2.58 11.39 0.92
CA ALA A 17 3.76 11.80 1.67
C ALA A 17 5.04 11.09 1.22
N TRP A 18 4.95 9.82 0.84
CA TRP A 18 6.13 9.03 0.48
C TRP A 18 6.31 8.82 -1.02
N GLY A 19 5.28 9.06 -1.84
CA GLY A 19 5.36 8.87 -3.29
C GLY A 19 5.48 7.41 -3.71
N HIS A 20 5.06 6.45 -2.87
CA HIS A 20 5.28 5.02 -3.07
C HIS A 20 3.97 4.27 -3.30
N CYS A 21 3.32 4.45 -4.44
CA CYS A 21 2.09 3.69 -4.71
C CYS A 21 1.92 3.21 -6.14
N GLY A 22 2.89 3.47 -7.01
CA GLY A 22 2.86 3.02 -8.38
C GLY A 22 3.82 3.79 -9.27
N SER A 23 4.37 3.10 -10.25
CA SER A 23 5.25 3.66 -11.27
C SER A 23 4.84 3.22 -12.67
N LEU A 24 5.40 3.89 -13.69
CA LEU A 24 5.24 3.48 -15.08
C LEU A 24 6.17 2.30 -15.37
N GLN A 25 5.61 1.13 -15.66
CA GLN A 25 6.32 -0.10 -15.94
C GLN A 25 5.93 -0.63 -17.33
N ALA A 26 6.91 -0.86 -18.21
CA ALA A 26 6.67 -1.38 -19.57
C ALA A 26 5.60 -0.62 -20.39
N GLY A 27 5.41 0.67 -20.13
CA GLY A 27 4.42 1.51 -20.82
C GLY A 27 3.03 1.55 -20.18
N GLU A 28 2.81 0.81 -19.09
CA GLU A 28 1.57 0.81 -18.31
C GLU A 28 1.82 1.35 -16.90
N TYR A 29 0.89 2.13 -16.36
CA TYR A 29 0.97 2.59 -14.97
C TYR A 29 0.47 1.48 -14.05
N VAL A 30 1.34 1.00 -13.17
CA VAL A 30 1.01 -0.05 -12.20
C VAL A 30 0.82 0.59 -10.84
N HIS A 31 -0.34 0.42 -10.22
CA HIS A 31 -0.65 0.95 -8.89
C HIS A 31 -0.81 -0.18 -7.86
N VAL A 32 -0.50 0.08 -6.60
CA VAL A 32 -0.59 -0.94 -5.52
C VAL A 32 -1.98 -1.57 -5.41
N THR A 33 -3.04 -0.82 -5.72
CA THR A 33 -4.43 -1.34 -5.67
C THR A 33 -4.69 -2.45 -6.66
N ASP A 34 -3.91 -2.53 -7.75
CA ASP A 34 -4.08 -3.52 -8.81
C ASP A 34 -3.72 -4.93 -8.32
N PHE A 35 -2.91 -5.02 -7.26
CA PHE A 35 -2.55 -6.28 -6.62
C PHE A 35 -3.53 -6.74 -5.53
N ILE A 36 -4.47 -5.87 -5.12
CA ILE A 36 -5.34 -6.17 -3.98
C ILE A 36 -6.52 -7.03 -4.45
N PRO A 37 -6.67 -8.27 -3.96
CA PRO A 37 -7.76 -9.15 -4.39
C PRO A 37 -9.13 -8.58 -4.00
N ALA A 38 -10.19 -9.07 -4.65
CA ALA A 38 -11.56 -8.65 -4.35
C ALA A 38 -12.04 -9.07 -2.95
N TRP A 39 -11.50 -10.16 -2.41
CA TRP A 39 -11.86 -10.74 -1.11
C TRP A 39 -10.69 -11.56 -0.54
N GLY A 40 -10.78 -11.91 0.73
CA GLY A 40 -9.77 -12.68 1.46
C GLY A 40 -8.96 -11.82 2.42
N THR A 41 -7.96 -12.42 3.07
CA THR A 41 -7.10 -11.75 4.04
C THR A 41 -5.87 -11.18 3.37
N VAL A 42 -5.58 -9.90 3.62
CA VAL A 42 -4.33 -9.23 3.22
C VAL A 42 -3.54 -8.88 4.47
N THR A 43 -2.28 -9.29 4.51
CA THR A 43 -1.35 -8.93 5.60
C THR A 43 -0.60 -7.64 5.29
N ALA A 44 -0.15 -6.94 6.33
CA ALA A 44 0.71 -5.77 6.21
C ALA A 44 1.99 -6.08 5.42
N THR A 45 2.52 -7.29 5.57
CA THR A 45 3.69 -7.76 4.83
C THR A 45 3.41 -7.87 3.34
N GLN A 46 2.34 -8.55 2.94
CA GLN A 46 1.95 -8.70 1.54
C GLN A 46 1.67 -7.34 0.90
N PHE A 47 0.93 -6.47 1.61
CA PHE A 47 0.65 -5.13 1.11
C PHE A 47 1.94 -4.32 0.90
N ALA A 48 2.88 -4.36 1.85
CA ALA A 48 4.16 -3.67 1.70
C ALA A 48 4.99 -4.20 0.52
N GLU A 49 4.93 -5.51 0.25
CA GLU A 49 5.58 -6.10 -0.92
C GLU A 49 4.92 -5.64 -2.23
N TRP A 50 3.59 -5.58 -2.28
CA TRP A 50 2.87 -5.03 -3.43
C TRP A 50 3.17 -3.56 -3.69
N VAL A 51 3.36 -2.74 -2.64
CA VAL A 51 3.81 -1.35 -2.81
C VAL A 51 5.15 -1.32 -3.54
N LEU A 52 6.15 -2.11 -3.10
CA LEU A 52 7.46 -2.12 -3.75
C LEU A 52 7.39 -2.70 -5.18
N LEU A 53 6.54 -3.71 -5.42
CA LEU A 53 6.30 -4.23 -6.76
C LEU A 53 5.65 -3.18 -7.68
N ALA A 54 4.68 -2.42 -7.18
CA ALA A 54 4.03 -1.34 -7.92
C ALA A 54 5.01 -0.22 -8.30
N GLU A 55 6.05 -0.01 -7.50
CA GLU A 55 7.12 0.96 -7.78
C GLU A 55 8.12 0.46 -8.84
N GLY A 56 8.05 -0.80 -9.26
CA GLY A 56 9.03 -1.42 -10.16
C GLY A 56 10.31 -1.84 -9.45
N GLU A 57 10.28 -1.89 -8.12
CA GLU A 57 11.42 -2.14 -7.23
C GLU A 57 11.48 -3.62 -6.81
N ALA A 58 11.06 -4.52 -7.71
CA ALA A 58 11.10 -5.97 -7.49
C ALA A 58 12.53 -6.46 -7.23
N ASP A 59 13.48 -5.93 -7.99
CA ASP A 59 14.92 -6.23 -7.90
C ASP A 59 15.71 -5.19 -7.09
N ALA A 60 15.02 -4.40 -6.26
CA ALA A 60 15.66 -3.36 -5.47
C ALA A 60 16.74 -3.93 -4.54
N PRO A 61 17.82 -3.17 -4.29
CA PRO A 61 18.86 -3.58 -3.34
C PRO A 61 18.28 -3.94 -1.98
N VAL A 62 18.90 -4.92 -1.30
CA VAL A 62 18.48 -5.38 0.04
C VAL A 62 18.33 -4.21 1.02
N SER A 63 19.27 -3.26 0.99
CA SER A 63 19.24 -2.07 1.85
C SER A 63 18.01 -1.17 1.63
N TYR A 64 17.52 -1.09 0.40
CA TYR A 64 16.29 -0.37 0.07
C TYR A 64 15.07 -1.08 0.66
N ARG A 65 15.00 -2.41 0.49
CA ARG A 65 13.92 -3.24 1.04
C ARG A 65 13.91 -3.21 2.57
N GLU A 66 15.07 -3.32 3.21
CA GLU A 66 15.24 -3.23 4.67
C GLU A 66 14.80 -1.87 5.23
N ARG A 67 15.00 -0.79 4.45
CA ARG A 67 14.54 0.55 4.84
C ARG A 67 13.02 0.69 4.73
N TRP A 68 12.40 0.18 3.67
CA TRP A 68 11.01 0.48 3.33
C TRP A 68 9.99 -0.52 3.84
N LEU A 69 10.28 -1.84 3.81
CA LEU A 69 9.32 -2.85 4.25
C LEU A 69 8.85 -2.63 5.69
N PRO A 70 9.71 -2.35 6.69
CA PRO A 70 9.25 -2.12 8.05
C PRO A 70 8.37 -0.86 8.17
N ARG A 71 8.68 0.20 7.40
CA ARG A 71 7.93 1.46 7.41
C ARG A 71 6.53 1.30 6.81
N LEU A 72 6.44 0.61 5.68
CA LEU A 72 5.18 0.31 5.00
C LEU A 72 4.28 -0.58 5.87
N ARG A 73 4.87 -1.61 6.49
CA ARG A 73 4.14 -2.48 7.44
C ARG A 73 3.63 -1.71 8.65
N ALA A 74 4.46 -0.87 9.26
CA ALA A 74 4.07 -0.05 10.40
C ALA A 74 2.93 0.91 10.05
N SER A 75 3.02 1.60 8.92
CA SER A 75 1.96 2.50 8.44
C SER A 75 0.66 1.75 8.15
N PHE A 76 0.75 0.55 7.57
CA PHE A 76 -0.43 -0.31 7.39
C PHE A 76 -1.11 -0.60 8.72
N VAL A 77 -0.36 -1.09 9.73
CA VAL A 77 -0.93 -1.42 11.05
C VAL A 77 -1.51 -0.19 11.73
N GLU A 78 -0.82 0.95 11.65
CA GLU A 78 -1.24 2.22 12.23
C GLU A 78 -2.59 2.68 11.67
N HIS A 79 -2.77 2.64 10.34
CA HIS A 79 -3.98 3.16 9.71
C HIS A 79 -5.11 2.14 9.59
N MET A 80 -4.79 0.85 9.41
CA MET A 80 -5.79 -0.22 9.29
C MET A 80 -6.23 -0.80 10.64
N GLY A 81 -5.43 -0.56 11.69
CA GLY A 81 -5.66 -1.01 13.07
C GLY A 81 -5.28 -2.47 13.34
N ALA A 82 -4.71 -3.18 12.37
CA ALA A 82 -4.32 -4.58 12.47
C ALA A 82 -3.21 -4.93 11.47
N ASP A 83 -2.48 -6.02 11.73
CA ASP A 83 -1.47 -6.58 10.82
C ASP A 83 -2.07 -7.39 9.67
N CYS A 84 -3.36 -7.71 9.75
CA CYS A 84 -4.12 -8.37 8.72
C CYS A 84 -5.55 -7.81 8.69
N VAL A 85 -6.07 -7.62 7.49
CA VAL A 85 -7.44 -7.15 7.26
C VAL A 85 -8.09 -7.90 6.11
N ASP A 86 -9.42 -7.86 6.08
CA ASP A 86 -10.16 -8.27 4.90
C ASP A 86 -9.87 -7.32 3.73
N ALA A 87 -9.59 -7.85 2.54
CA ALA A 87 -9.27 -7.10 1.33
C ALA A 87 -10.33 -6.06 0.97
N ARG A 88 -11.59 -6.29 1.35
CA ARG A 88 -12.70 -5.34 1.16
C ARG A 88 -12.50 -4.02 1.91
N ARG A 89 -11.70 -4.02 2.99
CA ARG A 89 -11.34 -2.81 3.75
C ARG A 89 -10.24 -1.98 3.07
N LEU A 90 -9.58 -2.51 2.05
CA LEU A 90 -8.52 -1.83 1.29
C LEU A 90 -9.10 -1.20 0.02
N ARG A 91 -10.15 -0.39 0.18
CA ARG A 91 -10.84 0.31 -0.89
C ARG A 91 -11.06 1.76 -0.47
N TRP A 92 -11.03 2.65 -1.45
CA TRP A 92 -11.36 4.05 -1.21
C TRP A 92 -12.79 4.16 -0.69
N HIS A 93 -13.00 4.95 0.36
CA HIS A 93 -14.37 5.37 0.64
C HIS A 93 -14.76 6.31 -0.49
N SER A 94 -15.77 5.92 -1.27
CA SER A 94 -16.42 6.88 -2.15
C SER A 94 -17.15 7.86 -1.23
N ASP A 95 -16.83 9.14 -1.31
CA ASP A 95 -17.75 10.19 -0.85
C ASP A 95 -19.04 9.99 -1.68
N GLU A 96 -20.11 9.49 -1.06
CA GLU A 96 -21.47 9.58 -1.61
C GLU A 96 -21.98 11.02 -1.48
#